data_AF-A0AAW7FCY6-F1
#
_entry.id   AF-A0AAW7FCY6-F1
#
_cell.length_a   1.000
_cell.length_b   1.000
_cell.length_c   1.000
_cell.angle_alpha   90.00
_cell.angle_beta   90.00
_cell.angle_gamma   90.00
#
_symmetry.space_group_name_H-M   'P 1'
#
loop_
_entity.id
_entity.type
_entity.pdbx_description
1 polymer ?
#
loop_
_entity_poly.entity_id
_entity_poly.type
_entity_poly.pdbx_seq_one_letter_code
_entity_poly.pdbx_strand_id
1 'polypeptide(L)'
;MMKNKIAPTVYKLVYEYSHQSEQPLNESESDTMAEYFNDLVTRLVGGESIDADTLLRLAKEYGVDVLRVPEIARFLSEWGRDGE
;
A
#
# COMPACT_ATOMS: atom_id res chain seq x y z
N MET A 1 -12.34 3.91 17.71
CA MET A 1 -11.73 4.05 16.38
C MET A 1 -12.48 3.10 15.44
N MET A 2 -13.24 3.61 14.48
CA MET A 2 -13.82 2.73 13.44
C MET A 2 -12.66 2.33 12.52
N LYS A 3 -12.18 1.10 12.64
CA LYS A 3 -11.37 0.50 11.57
C LYS A 3 -12.28 0.46 10.35
N ASN A 4 -11.98 1.25 9.32
CA ASN A 4 -12.65 1.09 8.03
C ASN A 4 -12.51 -0.36 7.61
N LYS A 5 -13.61 -0.99 7.17
CA LYS A 5 -13.57 -2.38 6.74
C LYS A 5 -12.71 -2.47 5.48
N ILE A 6 -11.45 -2.90 5.65
CA ILE A 6 -10.50 -3.07 4.56
C ILE A 6 -11.04 -4.12 3.60
N ALA A 7 -11.05 -3.81 2.31
CA ALA A 7 -11.58 -4.71 1.29
C ALA A 7 -10.68 -5.96 1.17
N PRO A 8 -11.24 -7.17 0.93
CA PRO A 8 -10.44 -8.39 0.72
C PRO A 8 -9.40 -8.24 -0.39
N THR A 9 -9.69 -7.46 -1.43
CA THR A 9 -8.76 -7.13 -2.51
C THR A 9 -7.50 -6.45 -2.01
N VAL A 10 -7.59 -5.59 -0.98
CA VAL A 10 -6.41 -4.94 -0.38
C VAL A 10 -5.53 -5.96 0.33
N TYR A 11 -6.12 -6.90 1.07
CA TYR A 11 -5.34 -7.97 1.70
C TYR A 11 -4.62 -8.86 0.67
N LYS A 12 -5.28 -9.15 -0.46
CA LYS A 12 -4.63 -9.84 -1.57
C LYS A 12 -3.45 -9.04 -2.12
N LEU A 13 -3.62 -7.72 -2.27
CA LEU A 13 -2.56 -6.83 -2.77
C LEU A 13 -1.37 -6.75 -1.81
N VAL A 14 -1.62 -6.65 -0.50
CA VAL A 14 -0.57 -6.70 0.54
C VAL A 14 0.17 -8.04 0.52
N TYR A 15 -0.55 -9.14 0.34
CA TYR A 15 0.05 -10.47 0.21
C TYR A 15 0.96 -10.56 -1.01
N GLU A 16 0.50 -10.08 -2.17
CA GLU A 16 1.30 -10.05 -3.41
C GLU A 16 2.54 -9.17 -3.27
N TYR A 17 2.39 -7.96 -2.72
CA TYR A 17 3.51 -7.08 -2.40
C TYR A 17 4.53 -7.77 -1.48
N SER A 18 4.07 -8.40 -0.39
CA SER A 18 4.95 -9.10 0.56
C SER A 18 5.75 -10.24 -0.10
N HIS A 19 5.16 -10.94 -1.07
CA HIS A 19 5.84 -12.01 -1.82
C HIS A 19 6.84 -11.49 -2.85
N GLN A 20 6.62 -10.29 -3.37
CA GLN A 20 7.51 -9.65 -4.35
C GLN A 20 8.58 -8.80 -3.68
N SER A 21 8.40 -8.44 -2.40
CA SER A 21 9.35 -7.63 -1.65
C SER A 21 10.61 -8.41 -1.29
N GLU A 22 11.76 -7.74 -1.36
CA GLU A 22 13.02 -8.31 -0.88
C GLU A 22 12.98 -8.63 0.63
N GLN A 23 12.10 -7.95 1.37
CA GLN A 23 11.88 -8.16 2.80
C GLN A 23 10.39 -8.45 3.06
N PRO A 24 9.99 -9.74 3.10
CA PRO A 24 8.62 -10.13 3.39
C PRO A 24 8.11 -9.53 4.69
N LEU A 25 6.82 -9.18 4.70
CA LEU A 25 6.17 -8.59 5.86
C LEU A 25 5.92 -9.63 6.95
N ASN A 26 6.13 -9.25 8.20
CA ASN A 26 5.58 -9.99 9.34
C ASN A 26 4.09 -9.66 9.56
N GLU A 27 3.45 -10.32 10.52
CA GLU A 27 2.02 -10.16 10.81
C GLU A 27 1.64 -8.72 11.21
N SER A 28 2.44 -8.08 12.08
CA SER A 28 2.20 -6.69 12.51
C SER A 28 2.43 -5.68 11.38
N GLU A 29 3.43 -5.92 10.54
CA GLU A 29 3.67 -5.12 9.34
C GLU A 29 2.55 -5.29 8.32
N SER A 30 1.98 -6.49 8.19
CA SER A 30 0.90 -6.79 7.24
C SER A 30 -0.38 -6.03 7.54
N ASP A 31 -0.78 -5.94 8.81
CA ASP A 31 -1.96 -5.15 9.22
C ASP A 31 -1.76 -3.65 8.95
N THR A 32 -0.58 -3.14 9.31
CA THR A 32 -0.21 -1.73 9.06
C THR A 32 -0.17 -1.42 7.56
N MET A 33 0.40 -2.35 6.77
CA MET A 33 0.46 -2.24 5.33
C MET A 33 -0.93 -2.29 4.70
N ALA A 34 -1.86 -3.07 5.24
CA ALA A 34 -3.24 -3.13 4.76
C ALA A 34 -3.98 -1.80 4.97
N GLU A 35 -3.78 -1.14 6.11
CA GLU A 35 -4.35 0.19 6.35
C GLU A 35 -3.76 1.23 5.39
N TYR A 36 -2.44 1.20 5.18
CA TYR A 36 -1.75 2.08 4.24
C TYR A 36 -2.19 1.85 2.77
N PHE A 37 -2.19 0.60 2.30
CA PHE A 37 -2.62 0.24 0.95
C PHE A 37 -4.09 0.55 0.72
N ASN A 38 -4.95 0.44 1.75
CA ASN A 38 -6.35 0.82 1.63
C ASN A 38 -6.52 2.31 1.31
N ASP A 39 -5.74 3.20 1.94
CA ASP A 39 -5.76 4.64 1.62
C ASP A 39 -5.24 4.90 0.20
N LEU A 40 -4.09 4.31 -0.17
CA LEU A 40 -3.52 4.48 -1.50
C LEU A 40 -4.46 4.00 -2.61
N VAL A 41 -5.04 2.81 -2.47
CA VAL A 41 -5.99 2.27 -3.45
C VAL A 41 -7.26 3.12 -3.52
N THR A 42 -7.77 3.62 -2.39
CA THR A 42 -8.95 4.50 -2.37
C THR A 42 -8.71 5.77 -3.19
N ARG A 43 -7.54 6.38 -3.02
CA ARG A 43 -7.12 7.58 -3.77
C ARG A 43 -6.95 7.29 -5.26
N LEU A 44 -6.23 6.23 -5.61
CA LEU A 44 -5.99 5.84 -7.01
C LEU A 44 -7.29 5.53 -7.74
N VAL A 45 -8.21 4.76 -7.11
CA VAL A 45 -9.55 4.48 -7.67
C VAL A 45 -10.39 5.74 -7.76
N GLY A 46 -10.17 6.72 -6.88
CA GLY A 46 -10.76 8.06 -6.95
C GLY A 46 -10.18 8.95 -8.05
N GLY A 47 -9.16 8.50 -8.80
CA GLY A 47 -8.49 9.26 -9.85
C GLY A 47 -7.42 10.22 -9.36
N GLU A 48 -7.02 10.14 -8.08
CA GLU A 48 -5.93 10.93 -7.53
C GLU A 48 -4.58 10.39 -8.02
N SER A 49 -3.75 11.26 -8.58
CA SER A 49 -2.33 10.96 -8.80
C SER A 49 -1.60 11.13 -7.48
N ILE A 50 -0.87 10.09 -7.06
CA ILE A 50 -0.11 10.09 -5.81
C ILE A 50 1.36 10.26 -6.14
N ASP A 51 1.97 11.34 -5.67
CA ASP A 51 3.39 11.61 -5.81
C ASP A 51 4.23 10.96 -4.68
N ALA A 52 5.55 10.99 -4.84
CA ALA A 52 6.48 10.41 -3.88
C ALA A 52 6.39 11.05 -2.49
N ASP A 53 6.14 12.37 -2.42
CA ASP A 53 6.01 13.10 -1.17
C ASP A 53 4.75 12.68 -0.41
N THR A 54 3.64 12.46 -1.12
CA THR A 54 2.39 11.96 -0.54
C THR A 54 2.56 10.53 -0.04
N LEU A 55 3.19 9.64 -0.84
CA LEU A 55 3.49 8.29 -0.40
C LEU A 55 4.33 8.28 0.88
N LEU A 56 5.39 9.11 0.93
CA LEU A 56 6.28 9.22 2.08
C LEU A 56 5.57 9.78 3.32
N ARG A 57 4.74 10.82 3.14
CA ARG A 57 3.96 11.41 4.23
C ARG A 57 3.00 10.39 4.83
N LEU A 58 2.27 9.67 3.98
CA LEU A 58 1.32 8.65 4.42
C LEU A 58 2.04 7.45 5.06
N ALA A 59 3.19 7.02 4.54
CA ALA A 59 3.98 5.96 5.18
C ALA A 59 4.32 6.33 6.64
N LYS A 60 4.74 7.57 6.89
CA LYS A 60 5.00 8.07 8.25
C LYS A 60 3.73 8.12 9.11
N GLU A 61 2.60 8.52 8.53
CA GLU A 61 1.31 8.62 9.24
C GLU A 61 0.80 7.25 9.70
N TYR A 62 0.93 6.23 8.84
CA TYR A 62 0.51 4.86 9.14
C TYR A 62 1.59 4.06 9.89
N GLY A 63 2.82 4.54 10.00
CA GLY A 63 3.91 3.82 10.65
C GLY A 63 4.55 2.73 9.77
N VAL A 64 4.44 2.87 8.44
CA VAL A 64 5.17 2.05 7.46
C VAL A 64 6.60 2.54 7.34
N ASP A 65 7.56 1.61 7.24
CA ASP A 65 8.95 1.96 6.98
C ASP A 65 9.08 2.73 5.66
N VAL A 66 9.58 3.96 5.76
CA VAL A 66 9.78 4.86 4.63
C VAL A 66 10.73 4.29 3.57
N LEU A 67 11.60 3.35 3.95
CA LEU A 67 12.50 2.67 3.01
C LEU A 67 11.74 1.76 2.02
N ARG A 68 10.51 1.36 2.35
CA ARG A 68 9.64 0.57 1.46
C ARG A 68 8.94 1.40 0.40
N VAL A 69 8.87 2.73 0.56
CA VAL A 69 8.10 3.63 -0.32
C VAL A 69 8.52 3.53 -1.80
N PRO A 70 9.82 3.52 -2.18
CA PRO A 70 10.21 3.38 -3.58
C PRO A 70 9.76 2.05 -4.21
N GLU A 71 9.82 0.96 -3.44
CA GLU A 71 9.37 -0.36 -3.87
C GLU A 71 7.84 -0.39 -4.04
N ILE A 72 7.11 0.16 -3.08
CA ILE A 72 5.64 0.28 -3.10
C ILE A 72 5.18 1.14 -4.29
N ALA A 73 5.87 2.25 -4.57
CA ALA A 73 5.57 3.11 -5.71
C ALA A 73 5.68 2.35 -7.04
N ARG A 74 6.74 1.55 -7.21
CA ARG A 74 6.93 0.69 -8.38
C ARG A 74 5.82 -0.36 -8.47
N PHE A 75 5.58 -1.08 -7.37
CA PHE A 75 4.57 -2.13 -7.30
C PHE A 75 3.17 -1.63 -7.67
N LEU A 76 2.72 -0.50 -7.12
CA LEU A 76 1.41 0.07 -7.42
C LEU A 76 1.31 0.62 -8.86
N SER A 77 2.42 1.10 -9.42
CA SER A 77 2.48 1.53 -10.83
C SER A 77 2.33 0.36 -11.80
N GLU A 78 2.77 -0.84 -11.43
CA GLU A 78 2.61 -2.07 -12.21
C GLU A 78 1.19 -2.62 -12.04
N TRP A 79 0.69 -2.69 -10.80
CA TRP A 79 -0.69 -3.08 -10.52
C TRP A 79 -1.73 -2.25 -11.29
N GLY A 80 -1.54 -0.93 -11.37
CA GLY A 80 -2.43 -0.04 -12.12
C GLY A 80 -2.37 -0.21 -13.64
N ARG A 81 -1.35 -0.90 -14.18
CA ARG A 81 -1.21 -1.18 -15.63
C ARG A 81 -1.76 -2.55 -16.01
N ASP A 82 -1.63 -3.55 -15.14
CA ASP A 82 -2.10 -4.92 -15.38
C ASP A 82 -3.60 -5.12 -15.09
N GLY A 83 -4.28 -4.09 -14.61
CA GLY A 83 -5.72 -4.08 -14.31
C GLY A 83 -6.65 -3.77 -15.50
N GLU A 84 -6.14 -3.68 -16.74
CA GLU A 84 -6.93 -3.53 -17.98
C GLU A 84 -7.40 -4.88 -18.58
#